data_AF-A0A813FDA5-F1
#
_entry.id   AF-A0A813FDA5-F1
#
_cell.length_a   1.000
_cell.length_b   1.000
_cell.length_c   1.000
_cell.angle_alpha   90.00
_cell.angle_beta   90.00
_cell.angle_gamma   90.00
#
_symmetry.space_group_name_H-M   'P 1'
#
loop_
_entity.id
_entity.type
_entity.pdbx_description
1 polymer ?
#
loop_
_entity_poly.entity_id
_entity_poly.type
_entity_poly.pdbx_seq_one_letter_code
_entity_poly.pdbx_strand_id
1 'polypeptide(L)'
;DMALLQQAVRAARILPKSLTPAASACRLFSTPALRAAGVDAQQRTSVEAKVMPTGLGAPLSKRHAGVSVLGCAIAMVAVGGCAQGIGQLFAALVVGMARNPSMKEDLFTYTLIGMGFLEFLAIVVILIAGLLLYSE
;
A
#
# COMPACT_ATOMS: atom_id res chain seq x y z
N ASP A 1 -5.44 -53.47 34.55
CA ASP A 1 -4.22 -52.62 34.53
C ASP A 1 -4.53 -51.15 34.79
N MET A 2 -4.82 -50.79 36.04
CA MET A 2 -5.07 -49.40 36.46
C MET A 2 -3.78 -48.59 36.68
N ALA A 3 -2.61 -49.27 36.70
CA ALA A 3 -1.30 -48.65 36.89
C ALA A 3 -0.78 -47.94 35.63
N LEU A 4 -0.99 -48.52 34.44
CA LEU A 4 -0.59 -47.91 33.17
C LEU A 4 -1.40 -46.64 32.83
N LEU A 5 -2.69 -46.61 33.20
CA LEU A 5 -3.55 -45.45 33.00
C LEU A 5 -3.16 -44.27 33.93
N GLN A 6 -2.71 -44.56 35.17
CA GLN A 6 -2.16 -43.52 36.06
C GLN A 6 -0.78 -43.01 35.63
N GLN A 7 0.07 -43.86 35.02
CA GLN A 7 1.38 -43.43 34.50
C GLN A 7 1.25 -42.50 33.29
N ALA A 8 0.30 -42.77 32.37
CA ALA A 8 0.04 -41.89 31.23
C ALA A 8 -0.50 -40.50 31.65
N VAL A 9 -1.37 -40.46 32.66
CA VAL A 9 -1.94 -39.19 33.17
C VAL A 9 -0.92 -38.39 34.00
N ARG A 10 0.02 -39.05 34.69
CA ARG A 10 1.12 -38.36 35.39
C ARG A 10 2.21 -37.87 34.43
N ALA A 11 2.48 -38.59 33.33
CA ALA A 11 3.46 -38.18 32.32
C ALA A 11 3.03 -36.91 31.55
N ALA A 12 1.74 -36.72 31.31
CA ALA A 12 1.23 -35.49 30.68
C ALA A 12 1.33 -34.24 31.57
N ARG A 13 1.60 -34.40 32.88
CA ARG A 13 1.59 -33.31 33.86
C ARG A 13 2.96 -32.66 34.12
N ILE A 14 4.04 -33.15 33.49
CA ILE A 14 5.43 -32.69 33.71
C ILE A 14 6.08 -32.21 32.39
N LEU A 15 5.30 -31.83 31.37
CA LEU A 15 5.85 -31.20 30.18
C LEU A 15 5.96 -29.67 30.40
N PRO A 16 7.17 -29.09 30.39
CA PRO A 16 7.40 -27.69 30.72
C PRO A 16 6.77 -26.78 29.64
N LYS A 17 5.81 -25.97 30.06
CA LYS A 17 5.29 -24.84 29.27
C LYS A 17 6.27 -23.67 29.30
N SER A 18 7.38 -23.76 28.57
CA SER A 18 8.10 -22.59 28.05
C SER A 18 9.34 -23.01 27.24
N LEU A 19 9.23 -23.06 25.91
CA LEU A 19 10.26 -22.56 25.00
C LEU A 19 9.67 -22.50 23.58
N THR A 20 8.70 -21.62 23.39
CA THR A 20 8.51 -20.98 22.08
C THR A 20 9.80 -20.22 21.77
N PRO A 21 10.39 -20.36 20.57
CA PRO A 21 11.59 -19.63 20.22
C PRO A 21 11.32 -18.13 20.24
N ALA A 22 12.29 -17.41 20.78
CA ALA A 22 12.41 -15.97 20.93
C ALA A 22 11.74 -15.13 19.82
N ALA A 23 10.59 -14.53 20.16
CA ALA A 23 10.12 -13.28 19.58
C ALA A 23 10.46 -12.14 20.56
N SER A 24 11.75 -11.85 20.74
CA SER A 24 12.25 -10.71 21.54
C SER A 24 13.66 -10.29 21.12
N ALA A 25 13.72 -9.63 19.97
CA ALA A 25 14.70 -8.62 19.53
C ALA A 25 14.21 -8.18 18.13
N CYS A 26 13.30 -7.23 17.93
CA CYS A 26 13.13 -5.93 18.56
C CYS A 26 11.64 -5.64 18.82
N ARG A 27 11.17 -5.82 20.07
CA ARG A 27 9.94 -5.18 20.57
C ARG A 27 10.30 -4.11 21.59
N LEU A 28 10.96 -3.05 21.11
CA LEU A 28 11.14 -1.81 21.88
C LEU A 28 10.62 -0.56 21.16
N PHE A 29 9.74 -0.72 20.16
CA PHE A 29 8.88 0.35 19.64
C PHE A 29 7.64 -0.26 18.98
N SER A 30 6.70 -0.79 19.76
CA SER A 30 5.30 -0.97 19.36
C SER A 30 4.50 -1.62 20.49
N THR A 31 3.79 -0.79 21.25
CA THR A 31 2.58 -1.17 21.98
C THR A 31 1.39 -0.98 21.05
N PRO A 32 0.61 -2.03 20.74
CA PRO A 32 -0.76 -1.86 20.31
C PRO A 32 -1.71 -2.25 21.45
N ALA A 33 -2.70 -1.39 21.67
CA ALA A 33 -4.06 -1.78 22.05
C ALA A 33 -4.25 -2.62 23.34
N LEU A 34 -4.57 -1.93 24.44
CA LEU A 34 -5.70 -2.35 25.28
C LEU A 34 -6.30 -1.18 26.09
N ARG A 35 -6.57 -0.06 25.42
CA ARG A 35 -7.66 0.83 25.83
C ARG A 35 -8.70 0.81 24.72
N ALA A 36 -9.45 -0.28 24.69
CA ALA A 36 -10.73 -0.32 24.02
C ALA A 36 -11.62 0.80 24.61
N ALA A 37 -11.92 1.81 23.81
CA ALA A 37 -13.07 2.72 23.87
C ALA A 37 -12.68 4.05 23.18
N GLY A 38 -12.93 4.15 21.88
CA GLY A 38 -12.71 5.38 21.12
C GLY A 38 -12.12 5.09 19.74
N VAL A 39 -13.01 4.95 18.77
CA VAL A 39 -12.72 4.92 17.34
C VAL A 39 -12.32 6.35 16.93
N ASP A 40 -11.15 6.84 17.34
CA ASP A 40 -10.80 8.27 17.19
C ASP A 40 -9.35 8.51 16.71
N ALA A 41 -8.81 7.59 15.90
CA ALA A 41 -7.55 7.80 15.17
C ALA A 41 -7.67 7.55 13.66
N GLN A 42 -8.89 7.61 13.12
CA GLN A 42 -9.07 8.19 11.79
C GLN A 42 -8.68 9.65 11.95
N GLN A 43 -7.64 10.09 11.25
CA GLN A 43 -7.31 11.50 11.11
C GLN A 43 -8.57 12.23 10.61
N ARG A 44 -9.38 12.71 11.56
CA ARG A 44 -10.44 13.68 11.33
C ARG A 44 -9.71 14.98 11.02
N THR A 45 -9.14 15.08 9.83
CA THR A 45 -9.26 16.33 9.09
C THR A 45 -10.73 16.46 8.79
N SER A 46 -11.48 17.00 9.76
CA SER A 46 -12.74 17.66 9.50
C SER A 46 -12.42 18.81 8.55
N VAL A 47 -12.29 18.48 7.27
CA VAL A 47 -12.55 19.42 6.20
C VAL A 47 -14.04 19.68 6.32
N GLU A 48 -14.40 20.63 7.20
CA GLU A 48 -15.72 21.21 7.23
C GLU A 48 -15.88 21.92 5.88
N ALA A 49 -16.26 21.12 4.87
CA ALA A 49 -16.61 21.60 3.58
C ALA A 49 -17.86 22.44 3.80
N LYS A 50 -17.67 23.74 3.99
CA LYS A 50 -18.72 24.72 3.81
C LYS A 50 -19.16 24.58 2.36
N VAL A 51 -20.15 23.72 2.12
CA VAL A 51 -20.73 23.45 0.81
C VAL A 51 -21.43 24.72 0.37
N MET A 52 -20.68 25.59 -0.30
CA MET A 52 -21.24 26.70 -1.04
C MET A 52 -21.91 26.12 -2.28
N PRO A 53 -23.10 26.59 -2.69
CA PRO A 53 -23.79 26.05 -3.84
C PRO A 53 -22.97 26.35 -5.10
N THR A 54 -22.17 25.38 -5.53
CA THR A 54 -21.47 25.36 -6.81
C THR A 54 -22.48 25.07 -7.91
N GLY A 55 -23.30 26.06 -8.24
CA GLY A 55 -24.13 26.03 -9.45
C GLY A 55 -23.27 26.24 -10.69
N LEU A 56 -23.57 25.51 -11.78
CA LEU A 56 -23.05 25.79 -13.12
C LEU A 56 -23.46 27.24 -13.50
N GLY A 57 -22.57 28.22 -13.33
CA GLY A 57 -22.81 29.61 -13.71
C GLY A 57 -22.68 30.66 -12.60
N ALA A 58 -22.35 30.29 -11.36
CA ALA A 58 -22.05 31.28 -10.32
C ALA A 58 -20.69 31.96 -10.59
N PRO A 59 -20.59 33.30 -10.55
CA PRO A 59 -19.33 34.00 -10.82
C PRO A 59 -18.27 33.66 -9.75
N LEU A 60 -17.19 32.99 -10.16
CA LEU A 60 -16.06 32.57 -9.32
C LEU A 60 -15.26 33.79 -8.84
N SER A 61 -15.79 34.49 -7.85
CA SER A 61 -15.16 35.70 -7.30
C SER A 61 -13.92 35.42 -6.44
N LYS A 62 -13.64 34.14 -6.09
CA LYS A 62 -12.43 33.70 -5.36
C LYS A 62 -12.01 32.31 -5.86
N ARG A 63 -10.84 32.22 -6.52
CA ARG A 63 -10.21 30.95 -6.88
C ARG A 63 -9.34 30.47 -5.72
N HIS A 64 -9.47 29.19 -5.36
CA HIS A 64 -8.72 28.60 -4.25
C HIS A 64 -7.48 27.83 -4.73
N ALA A 65 -6.54 28.53 -5.38
CA ALA A 65 -5.31 27.93 -5.97
C ALA A 65 -4.53 26.95 -5.04
N GLY A 66 -4.65 27.11 -3.72
CA GLY A 66 -4.01 26.19 -2.78
C GLY A 66 -4.63 24.79 -2.73
N VAL A 67 -5.94 24.65 -2.97
CA VAL A 67 -6.63 23.36 -2.84
C VAL A 67 -6.31 22.42 -4.00
N SER A 68 -6.26 22.92 -5.25
CA SER A 68 -6.02 22.03 -6.37
C SER A 68 -4.54 21.75 -6.58
N VAL A 69 -3.63 22.63 -6.15
CA VAL A 69 -2.20 22.29 -6.00
C VAL A 69 -1.99 21.18 -4.97
N LEU A 70 -2.70 21.22 -3.82
CA LEU A 70 -2.63 20.15 -2.82
C LEU A 70 -3.20 18.82 -3.38
N GLY A 71 -4.33 18.88 -4.09
CA GLY A 71 -4.93 17.73 -4.76
C GLY A 71 -4.02 17.13 -5.84
N CYS A 72 -3.37 17.98 -6.63
CA CYS A 72 -2.37 17.59 -7.62
C CYS A 72 -1.17 16.88 -6.97
N ALA A 73 -0.63 17.43 -5.87
CA ALA A 73 0.48 16.79 -5.15
C ALA A 73 0.12 15.40 -4.62
N ILE A 74 -1.08 15.23 -4.05
CA ILE A 74 -1.58 13.94 -3.56
C ILE A 74 -1.74 12.95 -4.73
N ALA A 75 -2.30 13.39 -5.87
CA ALA A 75 -2.43 12.55 -7.06
C ALA A 75 -1.07 12.06 -7.58
N MET A 76 -0.04 12.92 -7.56
CA MET A 76 1.30 12.59 -8.04
C MET A 76 2.01 11.50 -7.21
N VAL A 77 1.60 11.24 -5.97
CA VAL A 77 2.15 10.12 -5.17
C VAL A 77 1.94 8.78 -5.88
N ALA A 78 0.85 8.62 -6.64
CA ALA A 78 0.56 7.40 -7.39
C ALA A 78 1.60 7.12 -8.49
N VAL A 79 2.26 8.16 -9.05
CA VAL A 79 3.33 8.00 -10.05
C VAL A 79 4.54 7.28 -9.45
N GLY A 80 4.81 7.47 -8.15
CA GLY A 80 5.86 6.73 -7.45
C GLY A 80 5.63 5.22 -7.47
N GLY A 81 4.37 4.77 -7.40
CA GLY A 81 4.00 3.36 -7.55
C GLY A 81 4.28 2.81 -8.95
N CYS A 82 4.10 3.62 -9.99
CA CYS A 82 4.46 3.25 -11.37
C CYS A 82 5.97 3.06 -11.51
N ALA A 83 6.78 3.96 -10.94
CA ALA A 83 8.23 3.85 -10.93
C ALA A 83 8.72 2.58 -10.21
N GLN A 84 8.11 2.24 -9.07
CA GLN A 84 8.38 0.97 -8.39
C GLN A 84 8.00 -0.23 -9.27
N GLY A 85 6.85 -0.17 -9.94
CA GLY A 85 6.37 -1.21 -10.85
C GLY A 85 7.33 -1.48 -12.01
N ILE A 86 7.94 -0.42 -12.59
CA ILE A 86 8.94 -0.53 -13.65
C ILE A 86 10.17 -1.32 -13.15
N GLY A 87 10.66 -1.02 -11.94
CA GLY A 87 11.78 -1.75 -11.34
C GLY A 87 11.49 -3.24 -11.15
N GLN A 88 10.27 -3.58 -10.72
CA GLN A 88 9.85 -4.98 -10.56
C GLN A 88 9.72 -5.70 -11.92
N LEU A 89 9.22 -5.01 -12.94
CA LEU A 89 9.10 -5.53 -14.28
C LEU A 89 10.47 -5.90 -14.88
N PHE A 90 11.45 -4.99 -14.77
CA PHE A 90 12.82 -5.28 -15.23
C PHE A 90 13.51 -6.35 -14.38
N ALA A 91 13.27 -6.40 -13.06
CA ALA A 91 13.78 -7.48 -12.22
C ALA A 91 13.24 -8.86 -12.66
N ALA A 92 11.94 -8.95 -12.98
CA ALA A 92 11.32 -10.17 -13.49
C ALA A 92 11.87 -10.57 -14.87
N LEU A 93 12.13 -9.60 -15.76
CA LEU A 93 12.77 -9.85 -17.05
C LEU A 93 14.15 -10.46 -16.85
N VAL A 94 15.02 -9.87 -16.02
CA VAL A 94 16.39 -10.38 -15.80
C VAL A 94 16.36 -11.81 -15.24
N VAL A 95 15.50 -12.09 -14.26
CA VAL A 95 15.36 -13.43 -13.69
C VAL A 95 14.78 -14.41 -14.71
N GLY A 96 13.77 -14.01 -15.49
CA GLY A 96 13.18 -14.86 -16.51
C GLY A 96 14.15 -15.20 -17.66
N MET A 97 14.94 -14.22 -18.09
CA MET A 97 16.03 -14.37 -19.04
C MET A 97 17.12 -15.32 -18.54
N ALA A 98 17.48 -15.22 -17.25
CA ALA A 98 18.48 -16.09 -16.64
C ALA A 98 18.01 -17.56 -16.56
N ARG A 99 16.69 -17.81 -16.50
CA ARG A 99 16.13 -19.17 -16.44
C ARG A 99 15.99 -19.82 -17.81
N ASN A 100 15.64 -19.06 -18.84
CA ASN A 100 15.59 -19.57 -20.20
C ASN A 100 15.97 -18.49 -21.25
N PRO A 101 17.24 -18.40 -21.67
CA PRO A 101 17.69 -17.37 -22.59
C PRO A 101 17.23 -17.57 -24.04
N SER A 102 16.68 -18.75 -24.38
CA SER A 102 16.22 -19.05 -25.75
C SER A 102 14.98 -18.25 -26.16
N MET A 103 14.14 -17.86 -25.20
CA MET A 103 12.88 -17.14 -25.41
C MET A 103 12.99 -15.65 -25.07
N LYS A 104 14.19 -15.07 -25.30
CA LYS A 104 14.49 -13.68 -24.93
C LYS A 104 13.66 -12.63 -25.65
N GLU A 105 13.39 -12.85 -26.93
CA GLU A 105 12.68 -11.90 -27.77
C GLU A 105 11.21 -11.78 -27.33
N ASP A 106 10.57 -12.91 -27.00
CA ASP A 106 9.19 -12.95 -26.51
C ASP A 106 9.09 -12.32 -25.12
N LEU A 107 10.02 -12.65 -24.21
CA LEU A 107 10.01 -12.12 -22.85
C LEU A 107 10.27 -10.62 -22.81
N PHE A 108 11.14 -10.12 -23.69
CA PHE A 108 11.36 -8.69 -23.88
C PHE A 108 10.13 -8.01 -24.48
N THR A 109 9.48 -8.63 -25.47
CA THR A 109 8.24 -8.09 -26.06
C THR A 109 7.12 -7.98 -25.03
N TYR A 110 6.91 -8.98 -24.18
CA TYR A 110 5.94 -8.90 -23.08
C TYR A 110 6.29 -7.84 -22.05
N THR A 111 7.59 -7.68 -21.76
CA THR A 111 8.07 -6.62 -20.86
C THR A 111 7.85 -5.24 -21.47
N LEU A 112 8.03 -5.05 -22.78
CA LEU A 112 7.73 -3.78 -23.45
C LEU A 112 6.23 -3.45 -23.44
N ILE A 113 5.36 -4.45 -23.60
CA ILE A 113 3.91 -4.29 -23.44
C ILE A 113 3.57 -3.85 -22.01
N GLY A 114 4.19 -4.49 -21.00
CA GLY A 114 4.04 -4.12 -19.60
C GLY A 114 4.55 -2.71 -19.28
N MET A 115 5.69 -2.31 -19.84
CA MET A 115 6.22 -0.94 -19.75
C MET A 115 5.25 0.07 -20.35
N GLY A 116 4.74 -0.20 -21.57
CA GLY A 116 3.78 0.68 -22.22
C GLY A 116 2.50 0.89 -21.40
N PHE A 117 2.04 -0.16 -20.71
CA PHE A 117 0.89 -0.06 -19.80
C PHE A 117 1.20 0.76 -18.53
N LEU A 118 2.38 0.60 -17.92
CA LEU A 118 2.79 1.42 -16.78
C LEU A 118 2.99 2.90 -17.16
N GLU A 119 3.56 3.18 -18.32
CA GLU A 119 3.70 4.53 -18.86
C GLU A 119 2.32 5.15 -19.15
N PHE A 120 1.38 4.36 -19.69
CA PHE A 120 0.01 4.82 -19.87
C PHE A 120 -0.65 5.21 -18.54
N LEU A 121 -0.50 4.39 -17.50
CA LEU A 121 -1.00 4.71 -16.16
C LEU A 121 -0.34 5.97 -15.58
N ALA A 122 0.98 6.13 -15.75
CA ALA A 122 1.70 7.31 -15.30
C ALA A 122 1.17 8.58 -16.00
N ILE A 123 0.99 8.53 -17.32
CA ILE A 123 0.44 9.66 -18.10
C ILE A 123 -1.00 9.97 -17.67
N VAL A 124 -1.85 8.96 -17.44
CA VAL A 124 -3.23 9.17 -16.97
C VAL A 124 -3.24 9.89 -15.61
N VAL A 125 -2.38 9.49 -14.67
CA VAL A 125 -2.25 10.17 -13.37
C VAL A 125 -1.77 11.61 -13.56
N ILE A 126 -0.76 11.84 -14.39
CA ILE A 126 -0.24 13.19 -14.69
C ILE A 126 -1.30 14.06 -15.36
N LEU A 127 -2.12 13.51 -16.26
CA LEU A 127 -3.22 14.22 -16.90
C LEU A 127 -4.27 14.64 -15.87
N ILE A 128 -4.66 13.74 -14.96
CA ILE A 128 -5.60 14.07 -13.88
C ILE A 128 -5.01 15.14 -12.95
N ALA A 129 -3.74 15.02 -12.58
CA ALA A 129 -3.05 16.02 -11.77
C ALA A 129 -2.97 17.39 -12.47
N GLY A 130 -2.73 17.41 -13.80
CA GLY A 130 -2.75 18.61 -14.63
C GLY A 130 -4.14 19.23 -14.77
N LEU A 131 -5.18 18.40 -14.91
CA LEU A 131 -6.57 18.85 -14.90
C LEU A 131 -6.93 19.47 -13.55
N LEU A 132 -6.52 18.88 -12.43
CA LEU A 132 -6.74 19.46 -11.10
C LEU A 132 -6.08 20.84 -10.99
N LEU A 133 -4.83 20.98 -11.44
CA LEU A 133 -4.11 22.24 -11.41
C LEU A 133 -4.81 23.34 -12.23
N TYR A 134 -5.41 22.99 -13.37
CA TYR A 134 -6.12 23.94 -14.23
C TYR A 134 -7.62 24.09 -13.94
N SER A 135 -8.20 23.24 -13.09
CA SER A 135 -9.64 23.21 -12.79
C SER A 135 -10.12 24.38 -11.92
N GLU A 136 -9.22 25.27 -11.49
CA GLU A 136 -9.48 26.37 -10.54
C GLU A 136 -9.40 27.80 -11.11
#